data_AF-A0A1F3ZJY5-F1
#
_entry.id   AF-A0A1F3ZJY5-F1
#
_cell.length_a   1.000
_cell.length_b   1.000
_cell.length_c   1.000
_cell.angle_alpha   90.00
_cell.angle_beta   90.00
_cell.angle_gamma   90.00
#
_symmetry.space_group_name_H-M   'P 1'
#
loop_
_entity.id
_entity.type
_entity.pdbx_description
1 polymer ?
#
loop_
_entity_poly.entity_id
_entity_poly.type
_entity_poly.pdbx_seq_one_letter_code
_entity_poly.pdbx_strand_id
1 'polypeptide(L)'
;MKIALRLLREFWLPALLAVGWTAYNVKNAGAVWDFKALLNIFGPTFFLVSWATGQFFRIKKQAHVEQNLTSIEGRVESLVTKIEKHIQDFLGYTTGADSLAYFLPMITAPGIVALGLKNTSTYPVFDIQAEVIDLDEPIDPDKGKFWTRQRFSIQSLYPSKIVMGAYRFDLRTRERLNINVFIQTRTQGLIQQFRIVKTSNWMSIAIKTTAGEKVIERVVPADFPGVDPADPDAVFK
;
A
#
# COMPACT_ATOMS: atom_id res chain seq x y z
N MET A 1 -1.15 10.38 38.11
CA MET A 1 -0.42 9.33 38.88
C MET A 1 1.10 9.42 38.73
N LYS A 2 1.68 9.53 37.52
CA LYS A 2 3.14 9.54 37.29
C LYS A 2 3.92 10.68 38.01
N ILE A 3 3.33 11.87 38.16
CA ILE A 3 3.98 13.02 38.80
C ILE A 3 4.13 12.85 40.32
N ALA A 4 3.08 12.38 41.00
CA ALA A 4 3.11 12.11 42.44
C ALA A 4 4.10 10.98 42.78
N LEU A 5 4.16 9.93 41.95
CA LEU A 5 5.15 8.86 42.08
C LEU A 5 6.59 9.33 41.82
N ARG A 6 6.82 10.19 40.82
CA ARG A 6 8.14 10.81 40.59
C ARG A 6 8.55 11.69 41.78
N LEU A 7 7.63 12.52 42.29
CA LEU A 7 7.86 13.31 43.49
C LEU A 7 8.19 12.43 44.70
N LEU A 8 7.42 11.37 44.95
CA LEU A 8 7.66 10.51 46.11
C LEU A 8 9.01 9.76 45.97
N ARG A 9 9.37 9.31 44.76
CA ARG A 9 10.66 8.64 44.51
C ARG A 9 11.87 9.57 44.62
N GLU A 10 11.75 10.82 44.17
CA GLU A 10 12.86 11.79 44.19
C GLU A 10 12.99 12.51 45.54
N PHE A 11 11.89 12.65 46.30
CA PHE A 11 11.82 13.55 47.45
C PHE A 11 11.50 12.86 48.79
N TRP A 12 11.39 11.53 48.84
CA TRP A 12 11.16 10.83 50.12
C TRP A 12 12.26 11.10 51.15
N LEU A 13 13.53 11.19 50.73
CA LEU A 13 14.66 11.42 51.65
C LEU A 13 14.63 12.84 52.26
N PRO A 14 14.54 13.94 51.47
CA PRO A 14 14.30 15.28 52.03
C PRO A 14 13.05 15.39 52.88
N ALA A 15 11.94 14.73 52.48
CA ALA A 15 10.70 14.73 53.25
C ALA A 15 10.87 14.02 54.61
N LEU A 16 11.56 12.88 54.67
CA LEU A 16 11.86 12.19 55.91
C LEU A 16 12.76 13.03 56.82
N LEU A 17 13.80 13.69 56.26
CA LEU A 17 14.67 14.57 57.02
C LEU A 17 13.91 15.78 57.57
N ALA A 18 13.01 16.37 56.78
CA ALA A 18 12.14 17.46 57.20
C ALA A 18 11.19 17.06 58.34
N VAL A 19 10.54 15.90 58.21
CA VAL A 19 9.64 15.36 59.24
C VAL A 19 10.42 15.05 60.52
N GLY A 20 11.60 14.42 60.40
CA GLY A 20 12.48 14.13 61.53
C GLY A 20 12.98 15.39 62.25
N TRP A 21 13.39 16.41 61.50
CA TRP A 21 13.82 17.69 62.05
C TRP A 21 12.68 18.44 62.75
N THR A 22 11.49 18.43 62.15
CA THR A 22 10.30 19.08 62.73
C THR A 22 9.89 18.36 64.02
N ALA A 23 9.84 17.02 64.02
CA ALA A 23 9.51 16.23 65.21
C ALA A 23 10.52 16.43 66.35
N TYR A 24 11.82 16.51 66.04
CA TYR A 24 12.87 16.81 67.01
C TYR A 24 12.67 18.19 67.66
N ASN A 25 12.37 19.23 66.87
CA ASN A 25 12.16 20.58 67.38
C ASN A 25 10.87 20.70 68.20
N VAL A 26 9.79 20.05 67.78
CA VAL A 26 8.51 20.05 68.53
C VAL A 26 8.67 19.36 69.89
N LYS A 27 9.42 18.26 69.96
CA LYS A 27 9.67 17.55 71.23
C LYS A 27 10.53 18.35 72.21
N ASN A 28 11.46 19.15 71.70
CA ASN A 28 12.38 19.94 72.52
C ASN A 28 11.91 21.37 72.80
N ALA A 29 10.74 21.78 72.27
CA ALA A 29 10.12 23.04 72.62
C ALA A 29 9.54 22.96 74.05
N GLY A 30 10.04 23.79 74.96
CA GLY A 30 9.47 23.92 76.31
C GLY A 30 8.02 24.47 76.29
N ALA A 31 7.33 24.43 77.43
CA ALA A 31 5.91 24.82 77.55
C ALA A 31 5.60 26.29 77.17
N VAL A 32 6.61 27.14 77.01
CA VAL A 32 6.48 28.54 76.57
C VAL A 32 7.20 28.70 75.24
N TRP A 33 6.46 29.06 74.20
CA TRP A 33 7.01 29.32 72.87
C TRP A 33 7.74 30.66 72.86
N ASP A 34 9.06 30.63 73.02
CA ASP A 34 9.91 31.79 72.83
C ASP A 34 10.02 32.15 71.33
N PHE A 35 10.23 33.43 71.01
CA PHE A 35 10.38 33.93 69.64
C PHE A 35 11.48 33.17 68.87
N LYS A 36 12.54 32.76 69.57
CA LYS A 36 13.62 31.92 69.04
C LYS A 36 13.13 30.54 68.57
N ALA A 37 12.18 29.92 69.30
CA ALA A 37 11.59 28.64 68.92
C ALA A 37 10.70 28.77 67.68
N LEU A 38 9.94 29.86 67.58
CA LEU A 38 9.13 30.16 66.40
C LEU A 38 9.99 30.36 65.15
N LEU A 39 11.10 31.10 65.26
CA LEU A 39 12.00 31.36 64.14
C LEU A 39 12.72 30.08 63.66
N ASN A 40 13.13 29.22 64.59
CA ASN A 40 13.79 27.94 64.31
C ASN A 40 12.88 26.90 63.63
N ILE A 41 11.56 27.01 63.81
CA ILE A 41 10.58 26.14 63.13
C ILE A 41 10.12 26.79 61.82
N PHE A 42 9.79 28.08 61.85
CA PHE A 42 9.27 28.81 60.70
C PHE A 42 10.25 28.85 59.53
N GLY A 43 11.53 29.17 59.76
CA GLY A 43 12.53 29.28 58.70
C GLY A 43 12.67 27.98 57.88
N PRO A 44 12.98 26.85 58.52
CA PRO A 44 13.07 25.55 57.85
C PRO A 44 11.75 25.13 57.19
N THR A 45 10.60 25.31 57.85
CA THR A 45 9.30 24.95 57.27
C THR A 45 8.97 25.79 56.05
N PHE A 46 9.18 27.11 56.10
CA PHE A 46 8.96 28.01 54.96
C PHE A 46 9.90 27.65 53.80
N PHE A 47 11.18 27.42 54.07
CA PHE A 47 12.15 26.99 53.06
C PHE A 47 11.71 25.68 52.39
N LEU A 48 11.31 24.67 53.18
CA LEU A 48 10.90 23.36 52.66
C LEU A 48 9.63 23.45 51.82
N VAL A 49 8.63 24.22 52.26
CA VAL A 49 7.38 24.40 51.51
C VAL A 49 7.63 25.17 50.20
N SER A 50 8.40 26.26 50.26
CA SER A 50 8.79 27.03 49.08
C SER A 50 9.57 26.17 48.08
N TRP A 51 10.52 25.40 48.59
CA TRP A 51 11.31 24.48 47.79
C TRP A 51 10.45 23.37 47.16
N ALA A 52 9.62 22.68 47.95
CA ALA A 52 8.72 21.63 47.45
C ALA A 52 7.75 22.16 46.38
N THR A 53 7.24 23.38 46.58
CA THR A 53 6.40 24.08 45.59
C THR A 53 7.17 24.35 44.30
N GLY A 54 8.40 24.85 44.39
CA GLY A 54 9.28 25.05 43.23
C GLY A 54 9.57 23.75 42.47
N GLN A 55 9.79 22.65 43.19
CA GLN A 55 10.02 21.33 42.59
C GLN A 55 8.77 20.78 41.89
N PHE A 56 7.59 20.97 42.48
CA PHE A 56 6.33 20.59 41.86
C PHE A 56 6.14 21.30 40.51
N PHE A 57 6.34 22.62 40.47
CA PHE A 57 6.26 23.38 39.23
C PHE A 57 7.32 22.97 38.21
N ARG A 58 8.54 22.63 38.67
CA ARG A 58 9.61 22.12 37.81
C ARG A 58 9.21 20.82 37.11
N ILE A 59 8.73 19.83 37.87
CA ILE A 59 8.32 18.54 37.31
C ILE A 59 7.10 18.70 36.42
N LYS A 60 6.12 19.55 36.81
CA LYS A 60 4.96 19.85 35.96
C LYS A 60 5.39 20.45 34.62
N LYS A 61 6.32 21.40 34.63
CA LYS A 61 6.88 22.01 33.42
C LYS A 61 7.62 20.98 32.57
N GLN A 62 8.47 20.14 33.18
CA GLN A 62 9.19 19.08 32.47
C GLN A 62 8.23 18.08 31.82
N ALA A 63 7.24 17.58 32.57
CA ALA A 63 6.23 16.67 32.03
C ALA A 63 5.41 17.29 30.89
N HIS A 64 5.09 18.59 30.99
CA HIS A 64 4.40 19.30 29.91
C HIS A 64 5.27 19.46 28.67
N VAL A 65 6.56 19.79 28.84
CA VAL A 65 7.52 19.86 27.72
C VAL A 65 7.73 18.50 27.08
N GLU A 66 7.92 17.44 27.88
CA GLU A 66 8.01 16.05 27.40
C GLU A 66 6.78 15.68 26.56
N GLN A 67 5.58 15.94 27.08
CA GLN A 67 4.33 15.67 26.36
C GLN A 67 4.23 16.43 25.05
N ASN A 68 4.61 17.71 25.03
CA ASN A 68 4.59 18.53 23.83
C ASN A 68 5.60 18.02 22.81
N LEU A 69 6.81 17.65 23.23
CA LEU A 69 7.85 17.09 22.36
C LEU A 69 7.39 15.77 21.74
N THR A 70 6.84 14.84 22.52
CA THR A 70 6.28 13.58 22.00
C THR A 70 5.14 13.83 21.02
N SER A 71 4.28 14.83 21.29
CA SER A 71 3.22 15.20 20.35
C SER A 71 3.77 15.78 19.04
N ILE A 72 4.84 16.58 19.11
CA ILE A 72 5.53 17.12 17.93
C ILE A 72 6.17 15.99 17.13
N GLU A 73 6.88 15.08 17.78
CA GLU A 73 7.50 13.91 17.16
C GLU A 73 6.46 13.08 16.39
N GLY A 74 5.33 12.72 17.02
CA GLY A 74 4.27 11.98 16.34
C GLY A 74 3.61 12.74 15.18
N ARG A 75 3.53 14.07 15.26
CA ARG A 75 3.06 14.90 14.13
C ARG A 75 4.06 14.91 12.98
N VAL A 76 5.36 14.98 13.27
CA VAL A 76 6.42 14.94 12.26
C VAL A 76 6.43 13.58 11.57
N GLU A 77 6.39 12.48 12.32
CA GLU A 77 6.31 11.13 11.76
C GLU A 77 5.09 10.97 10.83
N SER A 78 3.90 11.39 11.29
CA SER A 78 2.69 11.34 10.47
C SER A 78 2.79 12.19 9.19
N LEU A 79 3.44 13.35 9.26
CA LEU A 79 3.67 14.18 8.08
C LEU A 79 4.63 13.51 7.09
N VAL A 80 5.72 12.92 7.57
CA VAL A 80 6.66 12.18 6.72
C VAL A 80 5.96 11.04 6.00
N THR A 81 5.20 10.20 6.72
CA THR A 81 4.46 9.09 6.11
C THR A 81 3.44 9.58 5.07
N LYS A 82 2.75 10.70 5.32
CA LYS A 82 1.83 11.30 4.35
C LYS A 82 2.54 11.83 3.11
N ILE A 83 3.70 12.46 3.29
CA ILE A 83 4.51 12.97 2.18
C ILE A 83 5.03 11.80 1.34
N GLU A 84 5.58 10.76 1.95
CA GLU A 84 6.02 9.55 1.26
C GLU A 84 4.90 8.93 0.43
N LYS A 85 3.70 8.80 1.01
CA LYS A 85 2.52 8.32 0.29
C LYS A 85 2.16 9.22 -0.89
N HIS A 86 2.12 10.54 -0.69
CA HIS A 86 1.80 11.47 -1.77
C HIS A 86 2.86 11.48 -2.88
N ILE A 87 4.13 11.29 -2.55
CA ILE A 87 5.21 11.13 -3.54
C ILE A 87 5.00 9.84 -4.32
N GLN A 88 4.70 8.72 -3.65
CA GLN A 88 4.39 7.45 -4.31
C GLN A 88 3.18 7.57 -5.24
N ASP A 89 2.09 8.20 -4.77
CA ASP A 89 0.89 8.44 -5.57
C ASP A 89 1.23 9.33 -6.77
N PHE A 90 1.97 10.43 -6.57
CA PHE A 90 2.37 11.35 -7.62
C PHE A 90 3.24 10.67 -8.69
N LEU A 91 4.22 9.87 -8.25
CA LEU A 91 5.02 9.03 -9.15
C LEU A 91 4.11 8.08 -9.93
N GLY A 92 3.18 7.41 -9.25
CA GLY A 92 2.18 6.53 -9.86
C GLY A 92 1.36 7.24 -10.95
N TYR A 93 0.78 8.40 -10.67
CA TYR A 93 -0.02 9.15 -11.64
C TYR A 93 0.80 9.75 -12.79
N THR A 94 2.09 10.01 -12.59
CA THR A 94 2.95 10.64 -13.61
C THR A 94 3.62 9.61 -14.52
N THR A 95 4.07 8.49 -13.97
CA THR A 95 4.82 7.47 -14.72
C THR A 95 3.99 6.25 -15.06
N GLY A 96 2.86 6.05 -14.37
CA GLY A 96 2.08 4.82 -14.37
C GLY A 96 2.60 3.77 -13.38
N ALA A 97 3.79 3.94 -12.81
CA ALA A 97 4.45 2.98 -11.93
C ALA A 97 4.31 1.53 -12.46
N ASP A 98 3.89 0.60 -11.60
CA ASP A 98 3.70 -0.82 -11.94
C ASP A 98 2.32 -1.11 -12.56
N SER A 99 1.68 -0.11 -13.18
CA SER A 99 0.32 -0.27 -13.69
C SER A 99 0.26 -1.14 -14.93
N LEU A 100 -0.69 -2.07 -14.92
CA LEU A 100 -0.88 -3.13 -15.90
C LEU A 100 -2.18 -2.91 -16.66
N ALA A 101 -2.11 -3.03 -17.98
CA ALA A 101 -3.27 -3.14 -18.84
C ALA A 101 -3.15 -4.40 -19.68
N TYR A 102 -4.22 -5.19 -19.73
CA TYR A 102 -4.28 -6.42 -20.52
C TYR A 102 -5.65 -6.55 -21.18
N PHE A 103 -5.73 -7.41 -22.20
CA PHE A 103 -6.96 -7.62 -22.93
C PHE A 103 -7.85 -8.63 -22.22
N LEU A 104 -9.15 -8.37 -22.24
CA LEU A 104 -10.20 -9.28 -21.79
C LEU A 104 -11.00 -9.72 -23.02
N PRO A 105 -11.23 -11.03 -23.19
CA PRO A 105 -12.03 -11.53 -24.28
C PRO A 105 -13.51 -11.38 -23.91
N MET A 106 -14.30 -10.86 -24.84
CA MET A 106 -15.71 -10.59 -24.67
C MET A 106 -16.46 -11.15 -25.87
N ILE A 107 -17.47 -11.97 -25.60
CA ILE A 107 -18.36 -12.48 -26.63
C ILE A 107 -19.40 -11.40 -26.90
N THR A 108 -19.29 -10.73 -28.04
CA THR A 108 -20.17 -9.60 -28.39
C THR A 108 -21.40 -10.02 -29.18
N ALA A 109 -21.29 -11.13 -29.91
CA ALA A 109 -22.38 -11.78 -30.64
C ALA A 109 -22.02 -13.27 -30.83
N PRO A 110 -22.98 -14.14 -31.23
CA PRO A 110 -22.67 -15.53 -31.55
C PRO A 110 -21.54 -15.66 -32.58
N GLY A 111 -20.43 -16.29 -32.17
CA GLY A 111 -19.24 -16.46 -33.00
C GLY A 111 -18.40 -15.19 -33.19
N ILE A 112 -18.64 -14.11 -32.47
CA ILE A 112 -17.82 -12.89 -32.53
C ILE A 112 -17.18 -12.63 -31.18
N VAL A 113 -15.85 -12.69 -31.14
CA VAL A 113 -15.05 -12.38 -29.96
C VAL A 113 -14.37 -11.04 -30.17
N ALA A 114 -14.57 -10.12 -29.23
CA ALA A 114 -13.86 -8.85 -29.17
C ALA A 114 -12.90 -8.84 -27.98
N LEU A 115 -11.74 -8.22 -28.14
CA LEU A 115 -10.82 -7.98 -27.05
C LEU A 115 -11.00 -6.56 -26.53
N GLY A 116 -11.28 -6.43 -25.24
CA GLY A 116 -11.35 -5.15 -24.55
C GLY A 116 -10.10 -4.93 -23.73
N LEU A 117 -9.43 -3.79 -23.89
CA LEU A 117 -8.25 -3.46 -23.09
C LEU A 117 -8.70 -2.88 -21.74
N LYS A 118 -8.36 -3.52 -20.62
CA LYS A 118 -8.72 -3.08 -19.27
C LYS A 118 -7.48 -2.70 -18.47
N ASN A 119 -7.54 -1.58 -17.75
CA ASN A 119 -6.58 -1.24 -16.70
C ASN A 119 -7.13 -1.71 -15.34
N THR A 120 -6.44 -2.64 -14.68
CA THR A 120 -6.79 -3.15 -13.34
C THR A 120 -5.98 -2.54 -12.20
N SER A 121 -5.05 -1.65 -12.52
CA SER A 121 -4.15 -1.05 -11.55
C SER A 121 -4.72 0.24 -10.95
N THR A 122 -4.08 0.67 -9.85
CA THR A 122 -4.44 1.89 -9.12
C THR A 122 -4.10 3.16 -9.91
N TYR A 123 -3.08 3.13 -10.77
CA TYR A 123 -2.65 4.29 -11.55
C TYR A 123 -2.91 4.11 -13.06
N PRO A 124 -2.88 5.21 -13.85
CA PRO A 124 -3.03 5.13 -15.29
C PRO A 124 -1.89 4.34 -15.94
N VAL A 125 -2.17 3.72 -17.08
CA VAL A 125 -1.15 3.10 -17.93
C VAL A 125 -0.93 4.00 -19.14
N PHE A 126 0.34 4.29 -19.46
CA PHE A 126 0.72 5.21 -20.54
C PHE A 126 1.40 4.48 -21.70
N ASP A 127 1.28 5.09 -22.89
CA ASP A 127 1.91 4.68 -24.15
C ASP A 127 1.68 3.20 -24.46
N ILE A 128 0.42 2.77 -24.41
CA ILE A 128 0.06 1.37 -24.65
C ILE A 128 0.12 1.11 -26.14
N GLN A 129 0.98 0.17 -26.53
CA GLN A 129 1.10 -0.36 -27.86
C GLN A 129 0.86 -1.86 -27.78
N ALA A 130 -0.04 -2.38 -28.59
CA ALA A 130 -0.33 -3.80 -28.66
C ALA A 130 -0.19 -4.30 -30.09
N GLU A 131 0.41 -5.48 -30.23
CA GLU A 131 0.46 -6.23 -31.48
C GLU A 131 -0.19 -7.60 -31.26
N VAL A 132 -1.20 -7.93 -32.08
CA VAL A 132 -1.81 -9.26 -32.09
C VAL A 132 -1.30 -10.05 -33.28
N ILE A 133 -0.92 -11.30 -33.03
CA ILE A 133 -0.55 -12.29 -34.03
C ILE A 133 -1.57 -13.43 -33.98
N ASP A 134 -2.23 -13.70 -35.10
CA ASP A 134 -3.07 -14.88 -35.33
C ASP A 134 -2.18 -16.06 -35.74
N LEU A 135 -2.17 -17.12 -34.93
CA LEU A 135 -1.36 -18.32 -35.14
C LEU A 135 -2.05 -19.33 -36.05
N ASP A 136 -3.37 -19.22 -36.24
CA ASP A 136 -4.12 -20.12 -37.12
C ASP A 136 -4.17 -19.61 -38.58
N GLU A 137 -3.67 -18.40 -38.84
CA GLU A 137 -3.65 -17.87 -40.19
C GLU A 137 -2.58 -18.55 -41.07
N PRO A 138 -2.93 -18.97 -42.30
CA PRO A 138 -1.97 -19.63 -43.17
C PRO A 138 -0.85 -18.66 -43.58
N ILE A 139 0.38 -19.16 -43.46
CA ILE A 139 1.60 -18.53 -43.96
C ILE A 139 1.61 -18.67 -45.48
N ASP A 140 1.84 -17.57 -46.20
CA ASP A 140 2.01 -17.55 -47.65
C ASP A 140 3.38 -16.91 -47.98
N PRO A 141 4.46 -17.71 -47.97
CA PRO A 141 5.82 -17.23 -48.17
C PRO A 141 6.02 -16.59 -49.56
N ASP A 142 5.31 -17.10 -50.58
CA ASP A 142 5.41 -16.63 -51.96
C ASP A 142 4.89 -15.20 -52.11
N LYS A 143 3.96 -14.78 -51.24
CA LYS A 143 3.49 -13.40 -51.13
C LYS A 143 4.19 -12.58 -50.06
N GLY A 144 5.26 -13.12 -49.45
CA GLY A 144 5.98 -12.49 -48.34
C GLY A 144 5.14 -12.34 -47.07
N LYS A 145 4.01 -13.07 -46.95
CA LYS A 145 3.11 -12.99 -45.82
C LYS A 145 3.44 -14.09 -44.82
N PHE A 146 4.15 -13.72 -43.76
CA PHE A 146 4.44 -14.65 -42.68
C PHE A 146 3.31 -14.74 -41.65
N TRP A 147 2.78 -13.60 -41.19
CA TRP A 147 1.72 -13.51 -40.18
C TRP A 147 1.00 -12.18 -40.32
N THR A 148 -0.32 -12.11 -40.10
CA THR A 148 -1.00 -10.81 -39.96
C THR A 148 -0.73 -10.25 -38.56
N ARG A 149 -0.15 -9.05 -38.52
CA ARG A 149 0.04 -8.27 -37.29
C ARG A 149 -0.99 -7.16 -37.24
N GLN A 150 -1.88 -7.22 -36.26
CA GLN A 150 -2.83 -6.13 -36.01
C GLN A 150 -2.29 -5.25 -34.90
N ARG A 151 -2.09 -3.96 -35.20
CA ARG A 151 -1.58 -2.99 -34.24
C ARG A 151 -2.71 -2.20 -33.60
N PHE A 152 -2.61 -1.99 -32.31
CA PHE A 152 -3.48 -1.10 -31.54
C PHE A 152 -2.61 -0.20 -30.69
N SER A 153 -2.94 1.08 -30.62
CA SER A 153 -2.24 2.01 -29.73
C SER A 153 -3.19 2.99 -29.08
N ILE A 154 -2.93 3.29 -27.81
CA ILE A 154 -3.62 4.33 -27.05
C ILE A 154 -2.64 5.01 -26.11
N GLN A 155 -2.71 6.34 -26.03
CA GLN A 155 -1.76 7.13 -25.25
C GLN A 155 -1.89 6.90 -23.75
N SER A 156 -3.11 6.76 -23.24
CA SER A 156 -3.33 6.53 -21.82
C SER A 156 -4.62 5.76 -21.56
N LEU A 157 -4.61 4.95 -20.51
CA LEU A 157 -5.78 4.26 -19.99
C LEU A 157 -5.87 4.46 -18.47
N TYR A 158 -6.88 5.21 -18.04
CA TYR A 158 -7.10 5.51 -16.62
C TYR A 158 -7.52 4.26 -15.82
N PRO A 159 -7.30 4.26 -14.49
CA PRO A 159 -7.72 3.19 -13.60
C PRO A 159 -9.19 2.81 -13.81
N SER A 160 -9.49 1.51 -13.80
CA SER A 160 -10.85 0.96 -13.95
C SER A 160 -11.57 1.33 -15.26
N LYS A 161 -10.87 1.89 -16.26
CA LYS A 161 -11.42 2.07 -17.61
C LYS A 161 -11.15 0.84 -18.48
N ILE A 162 -12.08 0.63 -19.41
CA ILE A 162 -12.00 -0.41 -20.43
C ILE A 162 -12.20 0.23 -21.80
N VAL A 163 -11.32 -0.09 -22.76
CA VAL A 163 -11.52 0.23 -24.18
C VAL A 163 -12.11 -1.00 -24.83
N MET A 164 -13.38 -0.92 -25.20
CA MET A 164 -14.11 -2.03 -25.82
C MET A 164 -13.72 -2.17 -27.30
N GLY A 165 -13.67 -3.41 -27.80
CA GLY A 165 -13.54 -3.67 -29.23
C GLY A 165 -12.22 -3.22 -29.86
N ALA A 166 -11.13 -3.20 -29.08
CA ALA A 166 -9.80 -2.87 -29.60
C ALA A 166 -9.37 -3.85 -30.70
N TYR A 167 -9.73 -5.12 -30.55
CA TYR A 167 -9.67 -6.12 -31.60
C TYR A 167 -11.00 -6.84 -31.71
N ARG A 168 -11.33 -7.30 -32.92
CA ARG A 168 -12.55 -8.05 -33.20
C ARG A 168 -12.23 -9.21 -34.14
N PHE A 169 -12.61 -10.40 -33.72
CA PHE A 169 -12.42 -11.64 -34.46
C PHE A 169 -13.78 -12.26 -34.77
N ASP A 170 -13.92 -12.71 -36.02
CA ASP A 170 -15.08 -13.44 -36.50
C ASP A 170 -14.75 -14.93 -36.56
N LEU A 171 -15.31 -15.70 -35.63
CA LEU A 171 -15.19 -17.15 -35.55
C LEU A 171 -16.42 -17.86 -36.16
N ARG A 172 -17.28 -17.18 -36.91
CA ARG A 172 -18.43 -17.85 -37.56
C ARG A 172 -17.99 -18.92 -38.55
N THR A 173 -16.85 -18.73 -39.20
CA THR A 173 -16.27 -19.64 -40.20
C THR A 173 -15.09 -20.48 -39.67
N ARG A 174 -14.75 -20.36 -38.39
CA ARG A 174 -13.57 -21.01 -37.78
C ARG A 174 -13.96 -21.77 -36.52
N GLU A 175 -13.37 -22.95 -36.31
CA GLU A 175 -13.61 -23.74 -35.08
C GLU A 175 -12.75 -23.28 -33.89
N ARG A 176 -11.59 -22.67 -34.18
CA ARG A 176 -10.64 -22.21 -33.16
C ARG A 176 -9.99 -20.88 -33.55
N LEU A 177 -9.46 -20.20 -32.55
CA LEU A 177 -8.65 -18.99 -32.69
C LEU A 177 -7.54 -19.00 -31.63
N ASN A 178 -6.30 -19.09 -32.09
CA ASN A 178 -5.11 -19.05 -31.28
C ASN A 178 -4.36 -17.76 -31.57
N ILE A 179 -4.32 -16.85 -30.59
CA ILE A 179 -3.67 -15.56 -30.75
C ILE A 179 -2.66 -15.33 -29.64
N ASN A 180 -1.57 -14.65 -29.98
CA ASN A 180 -0.64 -14.08 -29.03
C ASN A 180 -0.67 -12.56 -29.17
N VAL A 181 -0.77 -11.87 -28.04
CA VAL A 181 -0.83 -10.41 -27.94
C VAL A 181 0.39 -9.94 -27.18
N PHE A 182 1.17 -9.07 -27.83
CA PHE A 182 2.34 -8.45 -27.24
C PHE A 182 1.97 -7.03 -26.87
N ILE A 183 1.99 -6.71 -25.59
CA ILE A 183 1.60 -5.40 -25.07
C ILE A 183 2.86 -4.73 -24.55
N GLN A 184 3.17 -3.56 -25.07
CA GLN A 184 4.23 -2.71 -24.58
C GLN A 184 3.61 -1.45 -23.99
N THR A 185 4.04 -1.11 -22.78
CA THR A 185 3.67 0.14 -22.10
C THR A 185 4.96 0.91 -21.81
N ARG A 186 4.83 2.13 -21.27
CA ARG A 186 6.00 2.90 -20.85
C ARG A 186 6.89 2.18 -19.84
N THR A 187 6.30 1.41 -18.91
CA THR A 187 7.03 0.83 -17.77
C THR A 187 7.31 -0.66 -17.93
N GLN A 188 6.49 -1.38 -18.71
CA GLN A 188 6.61 -2.84 -18.81
C GLN A 188 6.07 -3.41 -20.12
N GLY A 189 6.56 -4.60 -20.47
CA GLY A 189 6.06 -5.43 -21.57
C GLY A 189 5.34 -6.67 -21.04
N LEU A 190 4.23 -7.03 -21.67
CA LEU A 190 3.40 -8.18 -21.37
C LEU A 190 3.22 -9.06 -22.60
N ILE A 191 3.13 -10.36 -22.38
CA ILE A 191 2.72 -11.32 -23.39
C ILE A 191 1.42 -11.95 -22.91
N GLN A 192 0.39 -11.89 -23.73
CA GLN A 192 -0.90 -12.49 -23.45
C GLN A 192 -1.25 -13.51 -24.53
N GLN A 193 -1.50 -14.74 -24.12
CA GLN A 193 -1.85 -15.84 -25.00
C GLN A 193 -3.32 -16.16 -24.80
N PHE A 194 -4.07 -16.17 -25.89
CA PHE A 194 -5.46 -16.63 -25.90
C PHE A 194 -5.58 -17.87 -26.78
N ARG A 195 -6.33 -18.84 -26.27
CA ARG A 195 -6.75 -20.04 -27.01
C ARG A 195 -8.26 -20.10 -26.90
N ILE A 196 -8.95 -19.93 -28.01
CA ILE A 196 -10.40 -19.88 -28.07
C ILE A 196 -10.87 -21.03 -28.95
N VAL A 197 -11.74 -21.89 -28.42
CA VAL A 197 -12.29 -23.03 -29.15
C VAL A 197 -13.82 -22.98 -29.07
N LYS A 198 -14.45 -23.14 -30.23
CA LYS A 198 -15.91 -23.28 -30.33
C LYS A 198 -16.30 -24.70 -29.95
N THR A 199 -17.07 -24.85 -28.88
CA THR A 199 -17.70 -26.11 -28.50
C THR A 199 -19.14 -26.14 -29.02
N SER A 200 -19.82 -27.28 -28.90
CA SER A 200 -21.20 -27.46 -29.40
C SER A 200 -22.20 -26.45 -28.82
N ASN A 201 -21.98 -25.99 -27.58
CA ASN A 201 -22.91 -25.12 -26.86
C ASN A 201 -22.35 -23.74 -26.50
N TRP A 202 -21.03 -23.52 -26.52
CA TRP A 202 -20.41 -22.27 -26.08
C TRP A 202 -19.01 -22.05 -26.71
N MET A 203 -18.35 -20.93 -26.40
CA MET A 203 -16.93 -20.71 -26.72
C MET A 203 -16.10 -20.85 -25.44
N SER A 204 -15.22 -21.85 -25.39
CA SER A 204 -14.28 -22.01 -24.29
C SER A 204 -13.03 -21.18 -24.54
N ILE A 205 -12.55 -20.46 -23.53
CA ILE A 205 -11.46 -19.49 -23.67
C ILE A 205 -10.43 -19.76 -22.57
N ALA A 206 -9.20 -20.08 -22.98
CA ALA A 206 -8.05 -20.15 -22.09
C ALA A 206 -7.16 -18.91 -22.30
N ILE A 207 -6.68 -18.34 -21.19
CA ILE A 207 -5.91 -17.10 -21.13
C ILE A 207 -4.68 -17.30 -20.27
N LYS A 208 -3.53 -16.84 -20.75
CA LYS A 208 -2.30 -16.72 -19.95
C LYS A 208 -1.68 -15.37 -20.20
N THR A 209 -1.42 -14.61 -19.15
CA THR A 209 -0.81 -13.28 -19.21
C THR A 209 0.49 -13.31 -18.40
N THR A 210 1.62 -12.96 -19.02
CA THR A 210 2.93 -12.95 -18.39
C THR A 210 3.63 -11.60 -18.55
N ALA A 211 4.42 -11.21 -17.53
CA ALA A 211 5.35 -10.09 -17.55
C ALA A 211 6.76 -10.64 -17.33
N GLY A 212 7.51 -10.84 -18.41
CA GLY A 212 8.76 -11.62 -18.35
C GLY A 212 8.48 -13.04 -17.85
N GLU A 213 9.11 -13.42 -16.74
CA GLU A 213 8.95 -14.75 -16.12
C GLU A 213 7.73 -14.85 -15.18
N LYS A 214 7.16 -13.70 -14.78
CA LYS A 214 6.06 -13.68 -13.81
C LYS A 214 4.72 -13.92 -14.52
N VAL A 215 3.99 -14.94 -14.09
CA VAL A 215 2.59 -15.16 -14.51
C VAL A 215 1.68 -14.21 -13.73
N ILE A 216 0.98 -13.32 -14.44
CA ILE A 216 0.01 -12.38 -13.84
C ILE A 216 -1.36 -13.04 -13.74
N GLU A 217 -1.79 -13.70 -14.82
CA GLU A 217 -3.10 -14.33 -14.92
C GLU A 217 -2.95 -15.64 -15.68
N ARG A 218 -3.64 -16.68 -15.18
CA ARG A 218 -3.79 -17.94 -15.86
C ARG A 218 -5.18 -18.49 -15.59
N VAL A 219 -5.97 -18.61 -16.66
CA VAL A 219 -7.32 -19.15 -16.63
C VAL A 219 -7.42 -20.19 -17.73
N VAL A 220 -7.60 -21.45 -17.35
CA VAL A 220 -7.85 -22.57 -18.26
C VAL A 220 -9.11 -23.27 -17.76
N PRO A 221 -10.23 -23.22 -18.49
CA PRO A 221 -11.43 -23.96 -18.12
C PRO A 221 -11.16 -25.46 -18.01
N ALA A 222 -11.75 -26.14 -17.03
CA ALA A 222 -11.55 -27.58 -16.81
C ALA A 222 -12.07 -28.44 -17.97
N ASP A 223 -13.03 -27.91 -18.73
CA ASP A 223 -13.61 -28.50 -19.93
C ASP A 223 -12.91 -28.03 -21.23
N PHE A 224 -11.80 -27.29 -21.13
CA PHE A 224 -11.09 -26.80 -22.31
C PHE A 224 -10.50 -27.98 -23.11
N PRO A 225 -10.76 -28.09 -24.43
CA PRO A 225 -10.27 -29.21 -25.23
C PRO A 225 -8.74 -29.33 -25.19
N GLY A 226 -8.25 -30.53 -24.87
CA GLY A 226 -6.81 -30.81 -24.80
C GLY A 226 -6.13 -30.33 -23.51
N VAL A 227 -6.89 -29.94 -22.48
CA VAL A 227 -6.31 -29.64 -21.16
C VAL A 227 -5.81 -30.93 -20.50
N ASP A 228 -4.54 -30.91 -20.08
CA ASP A 228 -4.00 -31.89 -19.14
C ASP A 228 -4.07 -31.29 -17.74
N PRO A 229 -4.83 -31.89 -16.79
CA PRO A 229 -4.87 -31.42 -15.40
C PRO A 229 -3.50 -31.36 -14.72
N ALA A 230 -2.53 -32.17 -15.18
CA ALA A 230 -1.17 -32.19 -14.65
C ALA A 230 -0.28 -31.07 -15.26
N ASP A 231 -0.54 -30.65 -16.49
CA ASP A 231 0.16 -29.53 -17.17
C ASP A 231 -0.85 -28.62 -17.89
N PRO A 232 -1.52 -27.70 -17.17
CA PRO A 232 -2.47 -26.76 -17.77
C PRO A 232 -1.81 -25.83 -18.81
N ASP A 233 -0.49 -25.67 -18.72
CA ASP A 233 0.27 -24.79 -19.61
C ASP A 233 0.50 -25.42 -20.99
N ALA A 234 0.27 -26.73 -21.15
CA ALA A 234 0.35 -27.43 -22.43
C ALA A 234 -0.58 -26.82 -23.49
N VAL A 235 -1.71 -26.25 -23.07
CA VAL A 235 -2.68 -25.57 -23.94
C VAL A 235 -2.06 -24.35 -24.66
N PHE A 236 -1.02 -23.74 -24.09
CA PHE A 236 -0.39 -22.53 -24.63
C PHE A 236 0.92 -22.78 -25.40
N LYS A 237 1.32 -24.06 -25.53
CA LYS A 237 2.48 -24.49 -26.32
C LYS A 237 2.08 -24.67 -27.79
#